data_AF-A0A6V7KYZ3-F1
#
_entry.id   AF-A0A6V7KYZ3-F1
#
_cell.length_a   1.000
_cell.length_b   1.000
_cell.length_c   1.000
_cell.angle_alpha   90.00
_cell.angle_beta   90.00
_cell.angle_gamma   90.00
#
_symmetry.space_group_name_H-M   'P 1'
#
loop_
_entity.id
_entity.type
_entity.pdbx_description
1 polymer ?
#
loop_
_entity_poly.entity_id
_entity_poly.type
_entity_poly.pdbx_seq_one_letter_code
_entity_poly.pdbx_strand_id
1 'polypeptide(L)' 'VQERNAYALNVWRRVRMKLEGRDPNSSRKYTTAEQVEYVIREAQSFDNLALLYEGWTPWV' A
#
# COMPACT_ATOMS: atom_id res chain seq x y z
N VAL A 1 -22.83 8.40 -23.41
CA VAL A 1 -22.07 8.59 -22.14
C VAL A 1 -21.02 7.49 -22.10
N GLN A 2 -19.73 7.82 -22.09
CA GLN A 2 -18.65 6.83 -22.09
C GLN A 2 -18.52 6.22 -20.70
N GLU A 3 -18.69 4.90 -20.60
CA GLU A 3 -18.56 4.18 -19.35
C GLU A 3 -17.11 4.30 -18.87
N ARG A 4 -16.90 4.96 -17.73
CA ARG A 4 -15.55 5.13 -17.17
C ARG A 4 -15.08 3.78 -16.63
N ASN A 5 -13.89 3.34 -17.05
CA ASN A 5 -13.31 2.09 -16.56
C ASN A 5 -13.13 2.15 -15.03
N ALA A 6 -13.98 1.42 -14.31
CA ALA A 6 -14.00 1.39 -12.84
C ALA A 6 -12.68 0.89 -12.25
N TYR A 7 -12.01 -0.06 -12.92
CA TYR A 7 -10.70 -0.55 -12.53
C TYR A 7 -9.65 0.57 -12.59
N ALA A 8 -9.60 1.31 -13.71
CA ALA A 8 -8.67 2.43 -13.85
C ALA A 8 -8.93 3.53 -12.80
N LEU A 9 -10.21 3.84 -12.51
CA LEU A 9 -10.58 4.78 -11.46
C LEU A 9 -10.18 4.32 -10.06
N ASN A 10 -10.23 3.01 -9.79
CA ASN A 10 -9.79 2.43 -8.51
C ASN A 10 -8.26 2.54 -8.35
N VAL A 11 -7.51 2.22 -9.41
CA VAL A 11 -6.04 2.35 -9.42
C VAL A 11 -5.64 3.80 -9.17
N TRP A 12 -6.24 4.75 -9.90
CA TRP A 12 -5.97 6.18 -9.73
C TRP A 12 -6.26 6.65 -8.30
N ARG A 13 -7.40 6.24 -7.71
CA ARG A 13 -7.73 6.56 -6.31
C ARG A 13 -6.72 6.02 -5.32
N ARG A 14 -6.24 4.77 -5.47
CA ARG A 14 -5.21 4.21 -4.58
C ARG A 14 -3.90 4.96 -4.67
N VAL A 15 -3.43 5.28 -5.88
CA VAL A 15 -2.19 6.06 -6.09
C VAL A 15 -2.33 7.43 -5.43
N ARG A 16 -3.46 8.09 -5.61
CA ARG A 16 -3.74 9.39 -5.00
C ARG A 16 -3.70 9.34 -3.47
N MET A 17 -4.33 8.33 -2.84
CA MET A 17 -4.31 8.18 -1.38
C MET A 17 -2.88 8.00 -0.83
N LYS A 18 -2.03 7.24 -1.52
CA LYS A 18 -0.61 7.10 -1.16
C LYS A 18 0.12 8.45 -1.22
N LEU A 19 -0.02 9.18 -2.33
CA LEU A 19 0.67 10.47 -2.52
C LEU A 19 0.17 11.57 -1.56
N GLU A 20 -1.11 11.55 -1.19
CA GLU A 20 -1.68 12.50 -0.24
C GLU A 20 -1.39 12.15 1.24
N GLY A 21 -0.72 11.02 1.49
CA GLY A 21 -0.43 10.52 2.83
C GLY A 21 -1.68 10.08 3.58
N ARG A 22 -2.62 9.44 2.90
CA ARG A 22 -3.90 8.94 3.44
C ARG A 22 -4.04 7.42 3.35
N ASP A 23 -2.93 6.72 3.15
CA ASP A 23 -2.79 5.27 3.16
C ASP A 23 -2.01 4.89 4.44
N PRO A 24 -2.45 3.94 5.28
CA PRO A 24 -3.58 3.00 5.11
C PRO A 24 -4.95 3.51 5.55
N ASN A 25 -5.02 4.60 6.31
CA ASN A 25 -6.28 5.14 6.84
C ASN A 25 -6.62 6.48 6.20
N SER A 26 -7.71 6.53 5.42
CA SER A 26 -8.13 7.71 4.67
C SER A 26 -8.51 8.93 5.53
N SER A 27 -8.85 8.69 6.79
CA SER A 27 -9.21 9.73 7.78
C SER A 27 -8.01 10.40 8.41
N ARG A 28 -6.81 9.81 8.33
CA ARG A 28 -5.57 10.37 8.88
C ARG A 28 -4.65 10.83 7.75
N LYS A 29 -4.00 11.98 7.94
CA LYS A 29 -2.91 12.44 7.09
C LYS A 29 -1.57 12.13 7.78
N TYR A 30 -0.71 11.37 7.11
CA TYR A 30 0.61 10.97 7.58
C TYR A 30 1.69 11.86 6.98
N THR A 31 2.70 12.18 7.78
CA THR A 31 3.95 12.78 7.31
C THR A 31 4.74 11.79 6.45
N THR A 32 5.66 12.28 5.64
CA THR A 32 6.54 11.40 4.84
C THR A 32 7.35 10.45 5.72
N ALA A 33 7.84 10.92 6.87
CA ALA A 33 8.59 10.08 7.82
C ALA A 33 7.72 8.93 8.36
N GLU A 34 6.49 9.21 8.78
CA GLU A 34 5.56 8.16 9.25
C GLU A 34 5.20 7.16 8.14
N GLN A 35 5.02 7.64 6.90
CA GLN A 35 4.73 6.76 5.76
C GLN A 35 5.89 5.82 5.48
N VAL A 36 7.12 6.34 5.46
CA VAL A 36 8.34 5.54 5.24
C VAL A 36 8.52 4.51 6.34
N GLU A 37 8.40 4.93 7.60
CA GLU A 37 8.50 4.05 8.76
C GLU A 37 7.48 2.91 8.71
N TYR A 38 6.22 3.23 8.41
CA TYR A 38 5.16 2.24 8.27
C TYR A 38 5.49 1.22 7.16
N VAL A 39 5.91 1.69 5.98
CA VAL A 39 6.24 0.80 4.84
C VAL A 39 7.39 -0.14 5.18
N ILE A 40 8.46 0.36 5.80
CA ILE A 40 9.60 -0.49 6.19
C ILE A 40 9.15 -1.53 7.20
N ARG A 41 8.40 -1.12 8.23
CA ARG A 41 7.92 -2.02 9.28
C ARG A 41 7.02 -3.13 8.73
N GLU A 42 6.07 -2.82 7.85
CA GLU A 42 5.21 -3.83 7.24
C GLU A 42 6.01 -4.78 6.32
N ALA A 43 7.01 -4.26 5.61
CA ALA A 43 7.87 -5.06 4.73
C ALA A 43 8.81 -6.00 5.49
N GLN A 44 9.16 -5.67 6.73
CA GLN A 44 10.01 -6.48 7.61
C GLN A 44 9.21 -7.37 8.58
N SER A 45 7.88 -7.29 8.58
CA SER A 45 7.05 -8.08 9.47
C SER A 45 7.14 -9.57 9.12
N PHE A 46 7.59 -10.39 10.08
CA PHE A 46 7.62 -11.85 9.93
C PHE A 46 6.23 -12.43 9.65
N ASP A 47 5.17 -11.85 10.24
CA ASP A 47 3.79 -12.26 9.99
C ASP A 47 3.39 -12.04 8.52
N ASN A 48 3.83 -10.93 7.92
CA ASN A 48 3.57 -10.66 6.51
C ASN A 48 4.44 -11.54 5.60
N LEU A 49 5.73 -11.69 5.93
CA LEU A 49 6.69 -12.47 5.15
C LEU A 49 6.32 -13.97 5.10
N ALA A 50 5.84 -14.54 6.20
CA ALA A 50 5.44 -15.94 6.29
C ALA A 50 4.24 -16.31 5.41
N LEU A 51 3.45 -15.33 4.96
CA LEU A 51 2.26 -15.53 4.14
C LEU A 51 2.52 -15.39 2.63
N LEU A 52 3.75 -15.05 2.24
CA LEU A 52 4.09 -14.90 0.82
C LEU A 52 4.10 -16.26 0.13
N TYR A 53 3.80 -16.25 -1.18
CA TYR A 53 3.92 -17.44 -2.01
C TYR A 53 5.32 -18.06 -1.86
N GLU A 54 5.41 -19.38 -1.74
CA GLU A 54 6.66 -20.09 -1.42
C GLU A 54 7.82 -19.74 -2.36
N GLY A 55 7.55 -19.54 -3.66
CA GLY A 55 8.56 -19.14 -4.65
C GLY A 55 9.11 -17.72 -4.47
N TRP A 56 8.55 -16.92 -3.56
CA TRP A 56 9.10 -15.62 -3.18
C TRP A 56 10.30 -15.74 -2.24
N THR A 57 10.51 -16.91 -1.63
CA THR A 57 11.67 -17.23 -0.77
C THR A 57 12.03 -16.12 0.22
N PRO A 58 11.10 -15.64 1.07
CA PRO A 58 11.33 -14.51 1.99
C PRO A 58 12.37 -14.75 3.09
N TRP A 59 12.96 -15.95 3.18
CA TRP A 59 13.88 -16.40 4.21
C TRP A 59 15.36 -16.45 3.79
N VAL A 60 15.67 -16.20 2.51
CA VAL A 60 17.03 -16.20 1.95
C VAL A 60 17.52 -14.76 1.80
#